data_AF-A0A934R592-F1
#
_entry.id   AF-A0A934R592-F1
#
_cell.length_a   1.000
_cell.length_b   1.000
_cell.length_c   1.000
_cell.angle_alpha   90.00
_cell.angle_beta   90.00
_cell.angle_gamma   90.00
#
_symmetry.space_group_name_H-M   'P 1'
#
loop_
_entity.id
_entity.type
_entity.pdbx_description
1 polymer ?
#
loop_
_entity_poly.entity_id
_entity_poly.type
_entity_poly.pdbx_seq_one_letter_code
_entity_poly.pdbx_strand_id
1 'polypeptide(L)'
;MDNKTSDESAAFAKTLDPIPGGRGGRPVSLGYVEFDDQGEMWRMNNQDGGTTQLIMLLKDLKEKSASGPLKVVVFIHGWNNNASPGNETEGNLASFKKMLTELDRSSGTPIYGVYVAWRGTSWPYPTGIDLWDRDAAAKRIGGPTMLTALRSISATARRNANGSVVMVGHSFGGKILTQVTSQHLAGEIGRALGEDGTEITPLADTVVVINSATNSQEMRQVNELMQTHKITYRRGGLNVPLFVTIASESDFPVRSLLPIYLRFNRDVLAFPDRSGHVANRKENDALYRAMGHNADLLNFEFTGSPRSYPRIPWTGDEPLKEIVSKNFRNGARATNDGLDLWLQTSTDQASGKAFRLVPKHISPDGYQSPHWGFTVPDFAVSDHSGLWQPNFVALVSALDGMARPSVRAQVTTPKPKLQIQRQIYDIPTE
;
A
#
# COMPACT_ATOMS: atom_id res chain seq x y z
N MET A 1 -18.90 30.90 -8.81
CA MET A 1 -20.02 29.96 -9.01
C MET A 1 -19.39 28.66 -9.47
N ASP A 2 -19.17 27.75 -8.52
CA ASP A 2 -18.42 26.51 -8.74
C ASP A 2 -19.29 25.48 -9.47
N ASN A 3 -18.94 25.20 -10.74
CA ASN A 3 -19.50 24.07 -11.48
C ASN A 3 -19.09 22.70 -10.89
N LYS A 4 -18.19 22.66 -9.88
CA LYS A 4 -17.66 21.42 -9.28
C LYS A 4 -18.60 20.73 -8.29
N THR A 5 -19.56 21.42 -7.69
CA THR A 5 -20.50 20.78 -6.74
C THR A 5 -21.45 19.79 -7.43
N SER A 6 -21.70 19.94 -8.74
CA SER A 6 -22.56 19.02 -9.50
C SER A 6 -21.86 17.71 -9.86
N ASP A 7 -20.60 17.75 -10.32
CA ASP A 7 -19.79 16.56 -10.61
C ASP A 7 -19.36 15.80 -9.35
N GLU A 8 -19.15 16.52 -8.23
CA GLU A 8 -18.90 15.91 -6.93
C GLU A 8 -20.09 14.99 -6.56
N SER A 9 -21.34 15.48 -6.62
CA SER A 9 -22.52 14.66 -6.28
C SER A 9 -22.71 13.40 -7.15
N ALA A 10 -22.27 13.43 -8.41
CA ALA A 10 -22.36 12.30 -9.33
C ALA A 10 -21.23 11.26 -9.12
N ALA A 11 -20.02 11.70 -8.76
CA ALA A 11 -18.90 10.85 -8.37
C ALA A 11 -19.23 9.96 -7.16
N PHE A 12 -19.94 10.53 -6.19
CA PHE A 12 -20.29 9.89 -4.90
C PHE A 12 -21.53 8.98 -4.98
N ALA A 13 -22.17 8.83 -6.14
CA ALA A 13 -23.47 8.16 -6.27
C ALA A 13 -23.40 6.62 -6.32
N LYS A 14 -22.22 6.03 -6.55
CA LYS A 14 -22.04 4.59 -6.77
C LYS A 14 -21.17 3.96 -5.68
N THR A 15 -21.74 3.05 -4.89
CA THR A 15 -20.98 2.34 -3.85
C THR A 15 -20.48 0.97 -4.27
N LEU A 16 -21.24 0.24 -5.09
CA LEU A 16 -20.86 -1.08 -5.61
C LEU A 16 -20.86 -1.03 -7.14
N ASP A 17 -19.79 -1.54 -7.74
CA ASP A 17 -19.52 -1.46 -9.17
C ASP A 17 -18.93 -2.77 -9.70
N PRO A 18 -19.75 -3.68 -10.23
CA PRO A 18 -19.25 -4.88 -10.89
C PRO A 18 -18.52 -4.51 -12.20
N ILE A 19 -17.22 -4.80 -12.27
CA ILE A 19 -16.39 -4.57 -13.47
C ILE A 19 -16.52 -5.79 -14.39
N PRO A 20 -16.94 -5.64 -15.66
CA PRO A 20 -17.04 -6.76 -16.60
C PRO A 20 -15.66 -7.29 -17.00
N GLY A 21 -15.62 -8.53 -17.51
CA GLY A 21 -14.41 -9.09 -18.14
C GLY A 21 -13.44 -9.80 -17.21
N GLY A 22 -13.83 -10.13 -15.97
CA GLY A 22 -13.04 -10.99 -15.09
C GLY A 22 -12.92 -12.44 -15.58
N ARG A 23 -12.31 -13.29 -14.76
CA ARG A 23 -11.99 -14.67 -15.13
C ARG A 23 -13.23 -15.48 -15.51
N GLY A 24 -13.20 -16.10 -16.69
CA GLY A 24 -14.34 -16.90 -17.18
C GLY A 24 -15.58 -16.06 -17.49
N GLY A 25 -15.41 -14.75 -17.76
CA GLY A 25 -16.51 -13.84 -18.09
C GLY A 25 -17.26 -13.29 -16.86
N ARG A 26 -16.90 -13.70 -15.64
CA ARG A 26 -17.53 -13.19 -14.41
C ARG A 26 -17.14 -11.73 -14.15
N PRO A 27 -18.03 -10.91 -13.57
CA PRO A 27 -17.64 -9.58 -13.14
C PRO A 27 -16.74 -9.62 -11.91
N VAL A 28 -15.80 -8.68 -11.82
CA VAL A 28 -14.98 -8.41 -10.63
C VAL A 28 -15.72 -7.42 -9.75
N SER A 29 -15.88 -7.72 -8.46
CA SER A 29 -16.51 -6.80 -7.51
C SER A 29 -15.59 -5.62 -7.21
N LEU A 30 -16.12 -4.39 -7.27
CA LEU A 30 -15.47 -3.18 -6.77
C LEU A 30 -16.43 -2.45 -5.84
N GLY A 31 -15.93 -2.02 -4.68
CA GLY A 31 -16.63 -1.13 -3.76
C GLY A 31 -15.89 0.19 -3.56
N TYR A 32 -16.63 1.27 -3.31
CA TYR A 32 -16.10 2.59 -2.99
C TYR A 32 -16.27 2.87 -1.49
N VAL A 33 -15.27 3.50 -0.87
CA VAL A 33 -15.39 4.10 0.46
C VAL A 33 -14.79 5.49 0.41
N GLU A 34 -15.64 6.48 0.59
CA GLU A 34 -15.26 7.87 0.37
C GLU A 34 -15.20 8.66 1.66
N PHE A 35 -14.22 9.56 1.74
CA PHE A 35 -13.97 10.41 2.88
C PHE A 35 -13.95 11.88 2.46
N ASP A 36 -14.51 12.75 3.30
CA ASP A 36 -14.36 14.18 3.13
C ASP A 36 -13.00 14.68 3.67
N ASP A 37 -12.72 15.97 3.48
CA ASP A 37 -11.46 16.59 3.92
C ASP A 37 -11.29 16.67 5.44
N GLN A 38 -12.35 16.40 6.22
CA GLN A 38 -12.31 16.32 7.67
C GLN A 38 -12.06 14.89 8.17
N GLY A 39 -12.06 13.90 7.26
CA GLY A 39 -11.89 12.49 7.60
C GLY A 39 -13.20 11.78 7.97
N GLU A 40 -14.34 12.40 7.69
CA GLU A 40 -15.65 11.77 7.87
C GLU A 40 -16.02 10.91 6.67
N MET A 41 -16.65 9.76 6.93
CA MET A 41 -17.13 8.88 5.86
C MET A 41 -18.34 9.49 5.16
N TRP A 42 -18.37 9.38 3.85
CA TRP A 42 -19.54 9.75 3.07
C TRP A 42 -20.77 8.89 3.44
N ARG A 43 -21.92 9.56 3.52
CA ARG A 43 -23.21 8.97 3.89
C ARG A 43 -24.21 9.16 2.77
N MET A 44 -24.97 8.10 2.49
CA MET A 44 -26.16 8.24 1.64
C MET A 44 -27.18 9.16 2.31
N ASN A 45 -27.83 10.00 1.49
CA ASN A 45 -28.89 10.93 1.87
C ASN A 45 -28.47 12.16 2.71
N ASN A 46 -27.16 12.40 2.93
CA ASN A 46 -26.63 13.59 3.62
C ASN A 46 -27.30 13.92 4.98
N GLN A 47 -27.89 12.93 5.64
CA GLN A 47 -28.53 13.08 6.96
C GLN A 47 -27.67 12.46 8.05
N ASP A 48 -27.66 13.10 9.22
CA ASP A 48 -27.07 12.54 10.44
C ASP A 48 -27.67 11.16 10.72
N GLY A 49 -26.80 10.15 10.90
CA GLY A 49 -27.22 8.75 11.07
C GLY A 49 -27.48 7.97 9.77
N GLY A 50 -27.28 8.57 8.59
CA GLY A 50 -27.39 7.89 7.30
C GLY A 50 -26.39 6.72 7.12
N THR A 51 -26.72 5.78 6.23
CA THR A 51 -25.87 4.60 5.95
C THR A 51 -24.61 5.02 5.19
N THR A 52 -23.44 4.65 5.70
CA THR A 52 -22.16 4.89 5.02
C THR A 52 -21.93 3.89 3.91
N GLN A 53 -21.13 4.26 2.91
CA GLN A 53 -20.72 3.32 1.84
C GLN A 53 -20.00 2.09 2.41
N LEU A 54 -19.24 2.28 3.50
CA LEU A 54 -18.57 1.21 4.23
C LEU A 54 -19.57 0.13 4.65
N ILE A 55 -20.74 0.48 5.20
CA ILE A 55 -21.72 -0.53 5.64
C ILE A 55 -22.20 -1.38 4.47
N MET A 56 -22.49 -0.77 3.31
CA MET A 56 -22.94 -1.51 2.14
C MET A 56 -21.83 -2.39 1.55
N LEU A 57 -20.60 -1.86 1.49
CA LEU A 57 -19.43 -2.61 1.06
C LEU A 57 -19.18 -3.81 1.97
N LEU A 58 -19.22 -3.63 3.30
CA LEU A 58 -19.01 -4.72 4.25
C LEU A 58 -20.09 -5.81 4.12
N LYS A 59 -21.34 -5.43 3.79
CA LYS A 59 -22.41 -6.40 3.54
C LYS A 59 -22.12 -7.24 2.30
N ASP A 60 -21.81 -6.62 1.17
CA ASP A 60 -21.47 -7.33 -0.08
C ASP A 60 -20.19 -8.16 0.10
N LEU A 61 -19.13 -7.59 0.71
CA LEU A 61 -17.89 -8.29 1.00
C LEU A 61 -18.10 -9.53 1.88
N LYS A 62 -19.00 -9.45 2.88
CA LYS A 62 -19.36 -10.60 3.73
C LYS A 62 -20.04 -11.70 2.92
N GLU A 63 -20.93 -11.36 2.01
CA GLU A 63 -21.60 -12.33 1.13
C GLU A 63 -20.61 -13.00 0.16
N LYS A 64 -19.70 -12.22 -0.44
CA LYS A 64 -18.66 -12.74 -1.32
C LYS A 64 -17.64 -13.62 -0.57
N SER A 65 -17.21 -13.22 0.62
CA SER A 65 -16.23 -13.98 1.40
C SER A 65 -16.79 -15.30 1.95
N ALA A 66 -18.11 -15.37 2.17
CA ALA A 66 -18.80 -16.61 2.52
C ALA A 66 -18.84 -17.62 1.35
N SER A 67 -18.75 -17.15 0.11
CA SER A 67 -18.85 -18.01 -1.10
C SER A 67 -17.55 -18.75 -1.44
N GLY A 68 -16.43 -18.41 -0.80
CA GLY A 68 -15.14 -19.07 -1.02
C GLY A 68 -13.94 -18.13 -0.80
N PRO A 69 -12.72 -18.60 -1.13
CA PRO A 69 -11.51 -17.78 -1.03
C PRO A 69 -11.65 -16.49 -1.85
N LEU A 70 -11.38 -15.34 -1.21
CA LEU A 70 -11.53 -14.02 -1.80
C LEU A 70 -10.30 -13.18 -1.47
N LYS A 71 -9.72 -12.52 -2.48
CA LYS A 71 -8.64 -11.56 -2.29
C LYS A 71 -9.20 -10.14 -2.37
N VAL A 72 -9.02 -9.38 -1.30
CA VAL A 72 -9.37 -7.97 -1.24
C VAL A 72 -8.15 -7.13 -1.58
N VAL A 73 -8.28 -6.21 -2.53
CA VAL A 73 -7.25 -5.24 -2.90
C VAL A 73 -7.80 -3.85 -2.62
N VAL A 74 -7.25 -3.18 -1.62
CA VAL A 74 -7.61 -1.81 -1.26
C VAL A 74 -6.63 -0.84 -1.91
N PHE A 75 -7.12 0.21 -2.55
CA PHE A 75 -6.28 1.27 -3.13
C PHE A 75 -6.70 2.64 -2.61
N ILE A 76 -5.74 3.40 -2.07
CA ILE A 76 -5.93 4.79 -1.63
C ILE A 76 -5.16 5.71 -2.59
N HIS A 77 -5.89 6.59 -3.28
CA HIS A 77 -5.31 7.45 -4.32
C HIS A 77 -4.58 8.68 -3.74
N GLY A 78 -3.71 9.28 -4.57
CA GLY A 78 -3.02 10.53 -4.28
C GLY A 78 -3.85 11.80 -4.54
N TRP A 79 -3.29 12.95 -4.21
CA TRP A 79 -3.93 14.28 -4.15
C TRP A 79 -4.59 14.77 -5.45
N ASN A 80 -4.15 14.34 -6.64
CA ASN A 80 -4.71 14.79 -7.93
C ASN A 80 -5.82 13.88 -8.49
N ASN A 81 -6.32 12.94 -7.70
CA ASN A 81 -7.36 12.00 -8.13
C ASN A 81 -8.58 12.09 -7.22
N ASN A 82 -9.68 11.51 -7.68
CA ASN A 82 -10.94 11.36 -6.96
C ASN A 82 -11.70 10.15 -7.55
N ALA A 83 -12.98 9.96 -7.20
CA ALA A 83 -13.85 8.94 -7.78
C ALA A 83 -14.77 9.46 -8.90
N SER A 84 -14.47 10.62 -9.50
CA SER A 84 -15.35 11.21 -10.52
C SER A 84 -15.40 10.41 -11.83
N PRO A 85 -16.47 10.57 -12.64
CA PRO A 85 -16.56 9.97 -13.99
C PRO A 85 -15.35 10.28 -14.89
N GLY A 86 -14.72 11.46 -14.73
CA GLY A 86 -13.46 11.78 -15.42
C GLY A 86 -12.28 10.91 -14.97
N ASN A 87 -12.21 10.56 -13.68
CA ASN A 87 -11.21 9.62 -13.15
C ASN A 87 -11.51 8.17 -13.56
N GLU A 88 -12.80 7.82 -13.77
CA GLU A 88 -13.22 6.52 -14.31
C GLU A 88 -12.78 6.29 -15.75
N THR A 89 -12.54 7.35 -16.53
CA THR A 89 -12.17 7.27 -17.95
C THR A 89 -10.67 7.34 -18.18
N GLU A 90 -9.95 8.24 -17.50
CA GLU A 90 -8.52 8.48 -17.77
C GLU A 90 -7.63 8.57 -16.51
N GLY A 91 -8.19 8.31 -15.32
CA GLY A 91 -7.49 8.48 -14.05
C GLY A 91 -7.03 7.21 -13.35
N ASN A 92 -6.69 7.35 -12.06
CA ASN A 92 -6.30 6.23 -11.21
C ASN A 92 -7.41 5.18 -11.09
N LEU A 93 -8.67 5.60 -11.08
CA LEU A 93 -9.80 4.68 -10.99
C LEU A 93 -9.93 3.81 -12.25
N ALA A 94 -9.78 4.39 -13.45
CA ALA A 94 -9.75 3.63 -14.70
C ALA A 94 -8.65 2.56 -14.69
N SER A 95 -7.44 2.96 -14.27
CA SER A 95 -6.27 2.07 -14.22
C SER A 95 -6.40 1.00 -13.14
N PHE A 96 -7.00 1.34 -12.00
CA PHE A 96 -7.32 0.39 -10.93
C PHE A 96 -8.30 -0.69 -11.41
N LYS A 97 -9.38 -0.32 -12.11
CA LYS A 97 -10.36 -1.28 -12.68
C LYS A 97 -9.69 -2.27 -13.66
N LYS A 98 -8.81 -1.76 -14.53
CA LYS A 98 -8.01 -2.60 -15.45
C LYS A 98 -7.12 -3.58 -14.69
N MET A 99 -6.43 -3.08 -13.66
CA MET A 99 -5.55 -3.90 -12.81
C MET A 99 -6.30 -5.01 -12.06
N LEU A 100 -7.46 -4.71 -11.47
CA LEU A 100 -8.27 -5.71 -10.77
C LEU A 100 -8.73 -6.82 -11.72
N THR A 101 -9.14 -6.45 -12.93
CA THR A 101 -9.58 -7.40 -13.96
C THR A 101 -8.44 -8.36 -14.34
N GLU A 102 -7.24 -7.81 -14.52
CA GLU A 102 -6.07 -8.61 -14.86
C GLU A 102 -5.61 -9.51 -13.70
N LEU A 103 -5.64 -9.01 -12.46
CA LEU A 103 -5.37 -9.83 -11.28
C LEU A 103 -6.38 -10.96 -11.11
N ASP A 104 -7.66 -10.74 -11.42
CA ASP A 104 -8.69 -11.81 -11.35
C ASP A 104 -8.44 -12.91 -12.39
N ARG A 105 -8.02 -12.52 -13.59
CA ARG A 105 -7.62 -13.45 -14.67
C ARG A 105 -6.36 -14.25 -14.33
N SER A 106 -5.40 -13.64 -13.64
CA SER A 106 -4.07 -14.19 -13.39
C SER A 106 -3.90 -14.93 -12.06
N SER A 107 -4.54 -14.48 -10.98
CA SER A 107 -4.28 -14.97 -9.61
C SER A 107 -4.98 -16.29 -9.25
N GLY A 108 -5.98 -16.68 -10.06
CA GLY A 108 -6.79 -17.88 -9.83
C GLY A 108 -7.77 -17.80 -8.65
N THR A 109 -7.81 -16.68 -7.93
CA THR A 109 -8.71 -16.41 -6.79
C THR A 109 -9.58 -15.19 -7.12
N PRO A 110 -10.90 -15.23 -6.85
CA PRO A 110 -11.75 -14.05 -6.96
C PRO A 110 -11.13 -12.80 -6.31
N ILE A 111 -11.15 -11.69 -7.03
CA ILE A 111 -10.71 -10.38 -6.55
C ILE A 111 -11.93 -9.53 -6.14
N TYR A 112 -11.77 -8.81 -5.04
CA TYR A 112 -12.65 -7.74 -4.60
C TYR A 112 -11.84 -6.45 -4.48
N GLY A 113 -12.10 -5.48 -5.35
CA GLY A 113 -11.50 -4.16 -5.27
C GLY A 113 -12.17 -3.28 -4.23
N VAL A 114 -11.39 -2.50 -3.49
CA VAL A 114 -11.90 -1.39 -2.70
C VAL A 114 -11.14 -0.14 -3.10
N TYR A 115 -11.85 0.84 -3.68
CA TYR A 115 -11.29 2.14 -4.00
C TYR A 115 -11.64 3.12 -2.87
N VAL A 116 -10.62 3.54 -2.13
CA VAL A 116 -10.76 4.53 -1.08
C VAL A 116 -10.53 5.89 -1.70
N ALA A 117 -11.59 6.69 -1.75
CA ALA A 117 -11.56 8.01 -2.37
C ALA A 117 -11.68 9.15 -1.37
N TRP A 118 -11.12 10.28 -1.74
CA TRP A 118 -11.23 11.55 -1.04
C TRP A 118 -11.09 12.69 -2.03
N ARG A 119 -11.31 13.92 -1.57
CA ARG A 119 -11.34 15.07 -2.46
C ARG A 119 -9.94 15.39 -3.00
N GLY A 120 -9.82 15.34 -4.33
CA GLY A 120 -8.61 15.67 -5.06
C GLY A 120 -8.34 17.18 -5.19
N THR A 121 -7.57 17.56 -6.20
CA THR A 121 -7.23 18.96 -6.49
C THR A 121 -8.47 19.80 -6.80
N SER A 122 -8.51 20.97 -6.17
CA SER A 122 -9.59 21.95 -6.43
C SER A 122 -9.24 22.88 -7.58
N TRP A 123 -7.95 23.00 -7.92
CA TRP A 123 -7.46 23.95 -8.91
C TRP A 123 -7.07 23.26 -10.24
N PRO A 124 -7.32 23.88 -11.41
CA PRO A 124 -6.92 23.32 -12.71
C PRO A 124 -5.41 23.20 -12.92
N TYR A 125 -4.59 23.82 -12.05
CA TYR A 125 -3.13 23.76 -12.10
C TYR A 125 -2.57 23.46 -10.70
N PRO A 126 -1.56 22.57 -10.57
CA PRO A 126 -0.84 22.35 -9.32
C PRO A 126 -0.27 23.65 -8.78
N THR A 127 -0.76 24.13 -7.63
CA THR A 127 -0.12 25.23 -6.91
C THR A 127 0.48 24.68 -5.60
N GLY A 128 1.51 25.35 -5.08
CA GLY A 128 2.11 24.98 -3.78
C GLY A 128 1.11 25.03 -2.61
N ILE A 129 0.06 25.86 -2.73
CA ILE A 129 -1.01 26.01 -1.74
C ILE A 129 -1.96 24.80 -1.76
N ASP A 130 -2.31 24.30 -2.95
CA ASP A 130 -3.17 23.10 -3.06
C ASP A 130 -2.49 21.86 -2.47
N LEU A 131 -1.15 21.76 -2.59
CA LEU A 131 -0.38 20.70 -1.93
C LEU A 131 -0.45 20.78 -0.40
N TRP A 132 -0.44 21.98 0.20
CA TRP A 132 -0.58 22.17 1.65
C TRP A 132 -1.97 21.77 2.15
N ASP A 133 -3.00 22.25 1.48
CA ASP A 133 -4.37 21.95 1.88
C ASP A 133 -4.67 20.45 1.76
N ARG A 134 -4.16 19.81 0.70
CA ARG A 134 -4.27 18.35 0.53
C ARG A 134 -3.40 17.59 1.53
N ASP A 135 -2.26 18.12 1.97
CA ASP A 135 -1.46 17.53 3.05
C ASP A 135 -2.18 17.53 4.40
N ALA A 136 -2.84 18.63 4.73
CA ALA A 136 -3.64 18.77 5.94
C ALA A 136 -4.88 17.86 5.89
N ALA A 137 -5.58 17.80 4.75
CA ALA A 137 -6.69 16.88 4.55
C ALA A 137 -6.25 15.41 4.71
N ALA A 138 -5.15 15.01 4.06
CA ALA A 138 -4.61 13.66 4.18
C ALA A 138 -4.29 13.27 5.64
N LYS A 139 -3.78 14.20 6.46
CA LYS A 139 -3.55 13.96 7.90
C LYS A 139 -4.83 13.68 8.67
N ARG A 140 -5.90 14.44 8.39
CA ARG A 140 -7.22 14.25 9.01
C ARG A 140 -7.87 12.94 8.56
N ILE A 141 -7.81 12.65 7.26
CA ILE A 141 -8.30 11.40 6.68
C ILE A 141 -7.56 10.18 7.25
N GLY A 142 -6.25 10.28 7.48
CA GLY A 142 -5.43 9.24 8.16
C GLY A 142 -5.77 8.99 9.64
N GLY A 143 -6.94 9.43 10.12
CA GLY A 143 -7.40 9.34 11.50
C GLY A 143 -8.21 8.07 11.82
N PRO A 144 -8.93 8.09 12.96
CA PRO A 144 -9.64 6.92 13.51
C PRO A 144 -10.72 6.33 12.59
N THR A 145 -11.42 7.17 11.82
CA THR A 145 -12.49 6.73 10.92
C THR A 145 -11.94 5.86 9.79
N MET A 146 -10.83 6.27 9.16
CA MET A 146 -10.14 5.46 8.15
C MET A 146 -9.57 4.17 8.74
N LEU A 147 -8.92 4.24 9.91
CA LEU A 147 -8.44 3.05 10.61
C LEU A 147 -9.57 2.04 10.86
N THR A 148 -10.72 2.52 11.32
CA THR A 148 -11.91 1.70 11.55
C THR A 148 -12.41 1.06 10.26
N ALA A 149 -12.45 1.81 9.15
CA ALA A 149 -12.85 1.29 7.85
C ALA A 149 -11.91 0.18 7.37
N LEU A 150 -10.59 0.42 7.36
CA LEU A 150 -9.60 -0.57 6.90
C LEU A 150 -9.57 -1.82 7.78
N ARG A 151 -9.69 -1.67 9.12
CA ARG A 151 -9.81 -2.81 10.04
C ARG A 151 -11.08 -3.61 9.77
N SER A 152 -12.21 -2.95 9.53
CA SER A 152 -13.50 -3.61 9.27
C SER A 152 -13.49 -4.37 7.95
N ILE A 153 -12.89 -3.80 6.89
CA ILE A 153 -12.69 -4.46 5.60
C ILE A 153 -11.80 -5.69 5.79
N SER A 154 -10.67 -5.54 6.48
CA SER A 154 -9.73 -6.64 6.71
C SER A 154 -10.34 -7.77 7.51
N ALA A 155 -11.03 -7.46 8.61
CA ALA A 155 -11.73 -8.44 9.43
C ALA A 155 -12.82 -9.18 8.63
N THR A 156 -13.59 -8.47 7.80
CA THR A 156 -14.66 -9.06 6.99
C THR A 156 -14.13 -9.98 5.89
N ALA A 157 -13.03 -9.59 5.23
CA ALA A 157 -12.34 -10.41 4.26
C ALA A 157 -11.79 -11.71 4.89
N ARG A 158 -11.23 -11.61 6.09
CA ARG A 158 -10.57 -12.70 6.82
C ARG A 158 -11.53 -13.61 7.59
N ARG A 159 -12.84 -13.37 7.55
CA ARG A 159 -13.85 -14.34 8.00
C ARG A 159 -13.72 -15.68 7.27
N ASN A 160 -13.26 -15.63 6.02
CA ASN A 160 -12.78 -16.80 5.32
C ASN A 160 -11.30 -17.01 5.66
N ALA A 161 -10.93 -18.20 6.16
CA ALA A 161 -9.54 -18.52 6.49
C ALA A 161 -8.58 -18.35 5.30
N ASN A 162 -9.08 -18.56 4.07
CA ASN A 162 -8.33 -18.40 2.83
C ASN A 162 -8.47 -17.00 2.20
N GLY A 163 -9.17 -16.07 2.86
CA GLY A 163 -9.27 -14.68 2.40
C GLY A 163 -7.99 -13.89 2.68
N SER A 164 -7.55 -13.06 1.75
CA SER A 164 -6.31 -12.27 1.86
C SER A 164 -6.57 -10.80 1.55
N VAL A 165 -5.81 -9.90 2.16
CA VAL A 165 -5.97 -8.45 2.02
C VAL A 165 -4.64 -7.82 1.63
N VAL A 166 -4.63 -7.08 0.53
CA VAL A 166 -3.50 -6.22 0.13
C VAL A 166 -3.98 -4.78 0.14
N MET A 167 -3.23 -3.88 0.77
CA MET A 167 -3.54 -2.45 0.79
C MET A 167 -2.44 -1.68 0.09
N VAL A 168 -2.81 -0.80 -0.84
CA VAL A 168 -1.87 -0.02 -1.65
C VAL A 168 -2.20 1.46 -1.51
N GLY A 169 -1.18 2.26 -1.20
CA GLY A 169 -1.29 3.71 -1.08
C GLY A 169 -0.29 4.41 -1.99
N HIS A 170 -0.77 5.35 -2.80
CA HIS A 170 0.07 6.14 -3.70
C HIS A 170 0.15 7.60 -3.25
N SER A 171 1.35 8.20 -3.27
CA SER A 171 1.53 9.63 -2.98
C SER A 171 0.91 10.00 -1.62
N PHE A 172 -0.03 10.95 -1.57
CA PHE A 172 -0.80 11.28 -0.34
C PHE A 172 -1.68 10.13 0.18
N GLY A 173 -2.17 9.23 -0.68
CA GLY A 173 -2.80 7.99 -0.24
C GLY A 173 -1.83 7.04 0.46
N GLY A 174 -0.55 7.07 0.05
CA GLY A 174 0.55 6.41 0.75
C GLY A 174 0.78 6.98 2.14
N LYS A 175 0.65 8.31 2.30
CA LYS A 175 0.73 8.96 3.61
C LYS A 175 -0.41 8.53 4.53
N ILE A 176 -1.65 8.58 4.05
CA ILE A 176 -2.84 8.12 4.79
C ILE A 176 -2.63 6.67 5.25
N LEU A 177 -2.19 5.80 4.34
CA LEU A 177 -2.00 4.38 4.64
C LEU A 177 -0.85 4.13 5.63
N THR A 178 0.26 4.87 5.51
CA THR A 178 1.36 4.83 6.49
C THR A 178 0.88 5.21 7.87
N GLN A 179 0.16 6.33 7.99
CA GLN A 179 -0.33 6.85 9.26
C GLN A 179 -1.27 5.85 9.95
N VAL A 180 -2.24 5.33 9.20
CA VAL A 180 -3.20 4.34 9.71
C VAL A 180 -2.52 3.03 10.10
N THR A 181 -1.59 2.54 9.28
CA THR A 181 -0.88 1.29 9.59
C THR A 181 0.04 1.45 10.80
N SER A 182 0.67 2.62 10.95
CA SER A 182 1.56 2.91 12.08
C SER A 182 0.78 2.97 13.40
N GLN A 183 -0.37 3.65 13.40
CA GLN A 183 -1.28 3.66 14.57
C GLN A 183 -1.76 2.25 14.93
N HIS A 184 -2.18 1.47 13.93
CA HIS A 184 -2.64 0.10 14.13
C HIS A 184 -1.55 -0.79 14.75
N LEU A 185 -0.34 -0.77 14.16
CA LEU A 185 0.79 -1.56 14.65
C LEU A 185 1.21 -1.13 16.04
N ALA A 186 1.33 0.17 16.31
CA ALA A 186 1.69 0.66 17.65
C ALA A 186 0.69 0.17 18.71
N GLY A 187 -0.62 0.22 18.42
CA GLY A 187 -1.66 -0.29 19.32
C GLY A 187 -1.57 -1.81 19.54
N GLU A 188 -1.42 -2.60 18.48
CA GLU A 188 -1.34 -4.07 18.62
C GLU A 188 -0.02 -4.53 19.26
N ILE A 189 1.10 -3.84 18.99
CA ILE A 189 2.39 -4.10 19.65
C ILE A 189 2.26 -3.78 21.14
N GLY A 190 1.72 -2.60 21.49
CA GLY A 190 1.50 -2.22 22.89
C GLY A 190 0.63 -3.23 23.63
N ARG A 191 -0.45 -3.72 23.01
CA ARG A 191 -1.29 -4.79 23.56
C ARG A 191 -0.51 -6.08 23.76
N ALA A 192 0.23 -6.54 22.75
CA ALA A 192 0.98 -7.79 22.80
C ALA A 192 2.18 -7.77 23.77
N LEU A 193 2.70 -6.58 24.10
CA LEU A 193 3.71 -6.40 25.14
C LEU A 193 3.13 -6.42 26.56
N GLY A 194 1.87 -6.05 26.73
CA GLY A 194 1.16 -6.13 28.01
C GLY A 194 0.48 -7.48 28.27
N GLU A 195 0.26 -8.28 27.23
CA GLU A 195 -0.45 -9.56 27.27
C GLU A 195 0.42 -10.68 26.67
N ASP A 196 1.11 -11.44 27.52
CA ASP A 196 1.99 -12.53 27.09
C ASP A 196 1.28 -13.55 26.18
N GLY A 197 1.99 -14.00 25.14
CA GLY A 197 1.49 -15.03 24.21
C GLY A 197 0.47 -14.52 23.18
N THR A 198 0.18 -13.22 23.17
CA THR A 198 -0.69 -12.59 22.19
C THR A 198 -0.03 -12.46 20.81
N GLU A 199 -0.74 -12.92 19.77
CA GLU A 199 -0.37 -12.63 18.38
C GLU A 199 -0.81 -11.21 17.98
N ILE A 200 0.07 -10.49 17.27
CA ILE A 200 -0.24 -9.18 16.72
C ILE A 200 -1.10 -9.39 15.48
N THR A 201 -2.29 -8.78 15.43
CA THR A 201 -3.14 -8.87 14.25
C THR A 201 -2.67 -7.84 13.21
N PRO A 202 -2.17 -8.23 12.02
CA PRO A 202 -1.76 -7.24 11.02
C PRO A 202 -2.98 -6.63 10.33
N LEU A 203 -2.89 -5.35 9.92
CA LEU A 203 -3.98 -4.65 9.22
C LEU A 203 -4.31 -5.29 7.85
N ALA A 204 -3.28 -5.78 7.15
CA ALA A 204 -3.36 -6.46 5.86
C ALA A 204 -2.35 -7.62 5.80
N ASP A 205 -2.39 -8.45 4.76
CA ASP A 205 -1.35 -9.46 4.52
C ASP A 205 -0.11 -8.82 3.88
N THR A 206 -0.30 -7.72 3.14
CA THR A 206 0.77 -6.85 2.67
C THR A 206 0.23 -5.43 2.52
N VAL A 207 0.99 -4.45 3.02
CA VAL A 207 0.76 -3.02 2.84
C VAL A 207 1.86 -2.49 1.93
N VAL A 208 1.51 -1.81 0.85
CA VAL A 208 2.46 -1.26 -0.12
C VAL A 208 2.23 0.24 -0.25
N VAL A 209 3.26 1.03 0.02
CA VAL A 209 3.24 2.48 -0.22
C VAL A 209 4.25 2.84 -1.28
N ILE A 210 3.81 3.59 -2.30
CA ILE A 210 4.63 3.99 -3.44
C ILE A 210 4.72 5.49 -3.54
N ASN A 211 5.95 5.98 -3.68
CA ASN A 211 6.25 7.41 -3.87
C ASN A 211 5.51 8.27 -2.83
N SER A 212 5.44 7.78 -1.60
CA SER A 212 4.63 8.38 -0.55
C SER A 212 5.21 9.74 -0.16
N ALA A 213 4.39 10.79 -0.31
CA ALA A 213 4.78 12.19 -0.10
C ALA A 213 4.70 12.56 1.40
N THR A 214 5.33 11.78 2.26
CA THR A 214 5.37 12.02 3.71
C THR A 214 6.78 11.87 4.25
N ASN A 215 7.05 12.59 5.33
CA ASN A 215 8.23 12.35 6.15
C ASN A 215 8.19 10.93 6.72
N SER A 216 9.34 10.43 7.15
CA SER A 216 9.50 9.02 7.52
C SER A 216 9.37 8.76 9.02
N GLN A 217 9.00 9.77 9.80
CA GLN A 217 9.02 9.74 11.26
C GLN A 217 8.10 8.66 11.83
N GLU A 218 6.82 8.64 11.43
CA GLU A 218 5.82 7.70 11.96
C GLU A 218 6.24 6.24 11.70
N MET A 219 6.62 5.91 10.47
CA MET A 219 7.05 4.57 10.12
C MET A 219 8.40 4.22 10.77
N ARG A 220 9.32 5.18 10.93
CA ARG A 220 10.60 4.94 11.61
C ARG A 220 10.37 4.54 13.07
N GLN A 221 9.51 5.27 13.79
CA GLN A 221 9.20 4.97 15.19
C GLN A 221 8.61 3.55 15.35
N VAL A 222 7.66 3.16 14.49
CA VAL A 222 7.09 1.81 14.53
C VAL A 222 8.11 0.75 14.08
N ASN A 223 8.97 1.03 13.11
CA ASN A 223 10.04 0.13 12.71
C ASN A 223 11.10 -0.06 13.81
N GLU A 224 11.43 0.99 14.55
CA GLU A 224 12.29 0.92 15.74
C GLU A 224 11.65 0.04 16.82
N LEU A 225 10.35 0.19 17.10
CA LEU A 225 9.62 -0.70 18.00
C LEU A 225 9.67 -2.17 17.54
N MET A 226 9.45 -2.42 16.25
CA MET A 226 9.56 -3.77 15.68
C MET A 226 10.97 -4.35 15.84
N GLN A 227 12.01 -3.55 15.64
CA GLN A 227 13.41 -3.98 15.78
C GLN A 227 13.77 -4.26 17.25
N THR A 228 13.39 -3.38 18.17
CA THR A 228 13.64 -3.52 19.61
C THR A 228 13.04 -4.80 20.17
N HIS A 229 11.79 -5.09 19.82
CA HIS A 229 11.06 -6.28 20.29
C HIS A 229 11.22 -7.50 19.38
N LYS A 230 12.13 -7.41 18.40
CA LYS A 230 12.44 -8.47 17.44
C LYS A 230 11.18 -9.05 16.80
N ILE A 231 10.25 -8.18 16.41
CA ILE A 231 8.97 -8.56 15.82
C ILE A 231 9.21 -9.16 14.45
N THR A 232 8.71 -10.38 14.24
CA THR A 232 8.90 -11.15 13.00
C THR A 232 7.57 -11.39 12.32
N TYR A 233 7.56 -11.33 10.99
CA TYR A 233 6.40 -11.69 10.16
C TYR A 233 6.76 -12.86 9.28
N ARG A 234 6.29 -14.07 9.66
CA ARG A 234 6.79 -15.32 9.08
C ARG A 234 5.69 -16.22 8.58
N ARG A 235 5.96 -16.91 7.47
CA ARG A 235 5.12 -17.95 6.90
C ARG A 235 5.95 -19.18 6.53
N GLY A 236 5.65 -20.33 7.13
CA GLY A 236 6.37 -21.58 6.80
C GLY A 236 7.88 -21.46 6.93
N GLY A 237 8.36 -20.70 7.93
CA GLY A 237 9.80 -20.44 8.15
C GLY A 237 10.41 -19.32 7.30
N LEU A 238 9.68 -18.73 6.35
CA LEU A 238 10.13 -17.61 5.52
C LEU A 238 9.72 -16.27 6.14
N ASN A 239 10.63 -15.29 6.17
CA ASN A 239 10.33 -13.89 6.48
C ASN A 239 9.65 -13.25 5.27
N VAL A 240 8.50 -12.61 5.50
CA VAL A 240 7.71 -12.00 4.44
C VAL A 240 7.45 -10.53 4.77
N PRO A 241 7.31 -9.65 3.76
CA PRO A 241 7.05 -8.24 4.02
C PRO A 241 5.63 -8.04 4.54
N LEU A 242 5.50 -7.26 5.63
CA LEU A 242 4.21 -6.72 6.06
C LEU A 242 4.01 -5.32 5.45
N PHE A 243 5.01 -4.45 5.55
CA PHE A 243 4.95 -3.07 5.09
C PHE A 243 6.06 -2.79 4.09
N VAL A 244 5.70 -2.50 2.84
CA VAL A 244 6.63 -2.28 1.75
C VAL A 244 6.63 -0.81 1.36
N THR A 245 7.80 -0.18 1.39
CA THR A 245 8.00 1.18 0.88
C THR A 245 8.79 1.13 -0.43
N ILE A 246 8.17 1.62 -1.50
CA ILE A 246 8.76 1.64 -2.84
C ILE A 246 8.92 3.09 -3.28
N ALA A 247 10.11 3.45 -3.78
CA ALA A 247 10.32 4.71 -4.48
C ALA A 247 11.02 4.52 -5.81
N SER A 248 10.62 5.28 -6.82
CA SER A 248 11.31 5.31 -8.10
C SER A 248 12.59 6.14 -8.02
N GLU A 249 13.66 5.66 -8.66
CA GLU A 249 14.91 6.42 -8.84
C GLU A 249 14.73 7.72 -9.64
N SER A 250 13.69 7.79 -10.48
CA SER A 250 13.39 8.89 -11.41
C SER A 250 12.22 9.78 -10.99
N ASP A 251 11.67 9.64 -9.77
CA ASP A 251 10.56 10.47 -9.29
C ASP A 251 11.02 11.92 -8.99
N PHE A 252 10.90 12.80 -9.98
CA PHE A 252 11.27 14.22 -9.87
C PHE A 252 10.47 14.99 -8.80
N PRO A 253 9.12 14.88 -8.71
CA PRO A 253 8.35 15.52 -7.63
C PRO A 253 8.83 15.15 -6.21
N VAL A 254 9.09 13.87 -5.94
CA VAL A 254 9.55 13.41 -4.62
C VAL A 254 11.01 13.78 -4.37
N ARG A 255 11.87 13.77 -5.40
CA ARG A 255 13.30 14.08 -5.28
C ARG A 255 13.60 15.58 -5.19
N SER A 256 12.79 16.44 -5.80
CA SER A 256 13.09 17.87 -5.96
C SER A 256 12.09 18.80 -5.27
N LEU A 257 10.78 18.51 -5.31
CA LEU A 257 9.76 19.39 -4.74
C LEU A 257 9.47 19.09 -3.27
N LEU A 258 9.41 17.82 -2.89
CA LEU A 258 9.09 17.41 -1.51
C LEU A 258 10.13 17.85 -0.46
N PRO A 259 11.46 17.76 -0.69
CA PRO A 259 12.43 18.27 0.27
C PRO A 259 12.38 19.80 0.43
N ILE A 260 12.08 20.54 -0.65
CA ILE A 260 11.90 22.00 -0.61
C ILE A 260 10.63 22.35 0.17
N TYR A 261 9.54 21.64 -0.10
CA TYR A 261 8.26 21.77 0.60
C TYR A 261 8.38 21.45 2.10
N LEU A 262 9.01 20.33 2.47
CA LEU A 262 9.24 19.95 3.87
C LEU A 262 10.14 20.95 4.59
N ARG A 263 11.16 21.47 3.91
CA ARG A 263 12.06 22.49 4.45
C ARG A 263 11.36 23.85 4.62
N PHE A 264 10.54 24.27 3.66
CA PHE A 264 9.76 25.50 3.73
C PHE A 264 8.69 25.46 4.83
N ASN A 265 7.95 24.35 4.97
CA ASN A 265 6.94 24.18 6.02
C ASN A 265 7.51 24.34 7.44
N ARG A 266 8.74 23.89 7.67
CA ARG A 266 9.42 24.07 8.96
C ARG A 266 10.08 25.46 9.07
N ASP A 267 10.90 25.85 8.09
CA ASP A 267 11.78 27.02 8.22
C ASP A 267 11.01 28.36 8.15
N VAL A 268 9.90 28.37 7.39
CA VAL A 268 9.08 29.57 7.14
C VAL A 268 7.74 29.54 7.89
N LEU A 269 7.04 28.40 7.91
CA LEU A 269 5.67 28.29 8.46
C LEU A 269 5.58 27.68 9.87
N ALA A 270 6.69 27.21 10.46
CA ALA A 270 6.77 26.70 11.84
C ALA A 270 5.88 25.48 12.21
N PHE A 271 5.47 24.66 11.24
CA PHE A 271 4.72 23.41 11.49
C PHE A 271 5.55 22.14 11.22
N PRO A 272 5.70 21.21 12.19
CA PRO A 272 5.73 21.42 13.63
C PRO A 272 7.18 21.64 14.11
N ASP A 273 7.34 22.76 14.79
CA ASP A 273 8.24 22.94 15.92
C ASP A 273 9.65 23.51 15.65
N ARG A 274 9.79 24.83 15.86
CA ARG A 274 11.09 25.50 16.06
C ARG A 274 11.72 25.17 17.44
N SER A 275 10.98 24.54 18.35
CA SER A 275 11.43 24.14 19.69
C SER A 275 11.71 22.63 19.86
N GLY A 276 11.45 21.84 18.81
CA GLY A 276 11.63 20.40 18.81
C GLY A 276 13.11 20.05 18.70
N HIS A 277 13.72 19.68 19.82
CA HIS A 277 15.10 19.21 19.82
C HIS A 277 15.14 17.82 19.19
N VAL A 278 15.82 17.69 18.04
CA VAL A 278 16.19 16.36 17.51
C VAL A 278 17.35 15.82 18.31
N ALA A 279 17.22 14.62 18.86
CA ALA A 279 18.26 14.01 19.67
C ALA A 279 19.42 13.48 18.81
N ASN A 280 19.18 13.16 17.53
CA ASN A 280 20.21 12.58 16.65
C ASN A 280 19.97 12.82 15.15
N ARG A 281 20.96 12.41 14.33
CA ARG A 281 20.92 12.53 12.87
C ARG A 281 19.79 11.73 12.21
N LYS A 282 19.41 10.58 12.75
CA LYS A 282 18.32 9.75 12.22
C LYS A 282 16.95 10.39 12.43
N GLU A 283 16.76 11.02 13.59
CA GLU A 283 15.64 11.90 13.91
C GLU A 283 15.51 13.03 12.92
N ASN A 284 16.63 13.73 12.69
CA ASN A 284 16.71 14.78 11.70
C ASN A 284 16.37 14.25 10.29
N ASP A 285 17.05 13.21 9.81
CA ASP A 285 16.83 12.67 8.45
C ASP A 285 15.38 12.21 8.23
N ALA A 286 14.69 11.64 9.23
CA ALA A 286 13.31 11.24 9.02
C ALA A 286 12.31 12.39 8.94
N LEU A 287 12.64 13.55 9.51
CA LEU A 287 11.84 14.77 9.38
C LEU A 287 11.97 15.38 7.98
N TYR A 288 13.16 15.32 7.36
CA TYR A 288 13.44 16.00 6.08
C TYR A 288 13.43 15.10 4.85
N ARG A 289 13.44 13.78 5.02
CA ARG A 289 13.45 12.82 3.91
C ARG A 289 12.14 12.06 3.79
N ALA A 290 11.66 11.97 2.56
CA ALA A 290 10.60 11.05 2.18
C ALA A 290 10.98 9.61 2.55
N MET A 291 9.99 8.77 2.87
CA MET A 291 10.24 7.37 3.27
C MET A 291 11.12 6.60 2.28
N GLY A 292 10.85 6.73 0.99
CA GLY A 292 11.62 6.05 -0.05
C GLY A 292 13.02 6.62 -0.32
N HIS A 293 13.44 7.66 0.40
CA HIS A 293 14.77 8.26 0.33
C HIS A 293 15.46 8.36 1.70
N ASN A 294 14.86 7.77 2.75
CA ASN A 294 15.49 7.65 4.06
C ASN A 294 16.30 6.34 4.11
N ALA A 295 17.62 6.45 4.26
CA ALA A 295 18.52 5.31 4.32
C ALA A 295 18.18 4.32 5.46
N ASP A 296 17.62 4.79 6.56
CA ASP A 296 17.20 3.93 7.69
C ASP A 296 16.00 3.04 7.35
N LEU A 297 15.19 3.44 6.37
CA LEU A 297 14.06 2.66 5.88
C LEU A 297 14.41 1.83 4.63
N LEU A 298 15.48 2.18 3.91
CA LEU A 298 15.92 1.46 2.71
C LEU A 298 16.82 0.26 3.05
N ASN A 299 16.21 -0.81 3.56
CA ASN A 299 16.88 -2.03 4.02
C ASN A 299 16.93 -3.18 2.99
N PHE A 300 16.33 -3.02 1.81
CA PHE A 300 16.46 -3.94 0.67
C PHE A 300 17.01 -3.22 -0.56
N GLU A 301 17.55 -3.99 -1.50
CA GLU A 301 18.04 -3.49 -2.78
C GLU A 301 17.88 -4.49 -3.92
N PHE A 302 17.78 -3.95 -5.14
CA PHE A 302 17.81 -4.72 -6.36
C PHE A 302 19.24 -5.06 -6.76
N THR A 303 19.53 -6.35 -6.85
CA THR A 303 20.77 -6.82 -7.48
C THR A 303 20.59 -6.92 -8.99
N GLY A 304 21.54 -6.37 -9.76
CA GLY A 304 21.60 -6.54 -11.22
C GLY A 304 21.20 -5.36 -12.12
N SER A 305 21.32 -4.09 -11.70
CA SER A 305 21.13 -2.94 -12.60
C SER A 305 22.44 -2.17 -12.83
N PRO A 306 22.91 -2.01 -14.08
CA PRO A 306 22.30 -1.02 -14.99
C PRO A 306 22.28 -1.46 -16.47
N ARG A 307 21.08 -1.62 -17.04
CA ARG A 307 20.82 -1.37 -18.47
C ARG A 307 19.51 -0.56 -18.54
N SER A 308 19.48 0.49 -19.37
CA SER A 308 18.25 1.22 -19.66
C SER A 308 17.30 0.29 -20.43
N TYR A 309 16.41 -0.37 -19.70
CA TYR A 309 15.31 -1.09 -20.31
C TYR A 309 14.22 -0.09 -20.73
N PRO A 310 13.49 -0.37 -21.82
CA PRO A 310 12.42 0.52 -22.26
C PRO A 310 11.32 0.57 -21.21
N ARG A 311 10.68 1.75 -21.09
CA ARG A 311 9.43 1.89 -20.33
C ARG A 311 8.33 1.17 -21.08
N ILE A 312 7.56 0.35 -20.37
CA ILE A 312 6.50 -0.44 -20.96
C ILE A 312 5.16 0.20 -20.58
N PRO A 313 4.49 0.89 -21.52
CA PRO A 313 3.18 1.45 -21.27
C PRO A 313 2.14 0.32 -21.15
N TRP A 314 1.06 0.60 -20.42
CA TRP A 314 -0.11 -0.26 -20.40
C TRP A 314 -0.89 -0.07 -21.71
N THR A 315 -0.62 -0.91 -22.71
CA THR A 315 -1.25 -0.81 -24.05
C THR A 315 -2.50 -1.66 -24.24
N GLY A 316 -2.85 -2.54 -23.28
CA GLY A 316 -4.07 -3.36 -23.33
C GLY A 316 -4.01 -4.62 -22.45
N ASP A 317 -4.95 -5.54 -22.70
CA ASP A 317 -5.35 -6.65 -21.83
C ASP A 317 -4.39 -7.86 -21.76
N GLU A 318 -3.43 -8.01 -22.67
CA GLU A 318 -2.63 -9.25 -22.79
C GLU A 318 -1.17 -9.22 -22.28
N PRO A 319 -0.40 -8.11 -22.29
CA PRO A 319 1.03 -8.15 -21.94
C PRO A 319 1.33 -8.53 -20.48
N LEU A 320 0.34 -8.49 -19.59
CA LEU A 320 0.52 -8.60 -18.14
C LEU A 320 0.45 -10.04 -17.62
N LYS A 321 -0.38 -10.87 -18.27
CA LYS A 321 -0.83 -12.14 -17.69
C LYS A 321 0.30 -13.08 -17.37
N GLU A 322 1.26 -13.26 -18.29
CA GLU A 322 2.34 -14.22 -18.10
C GLU A 322 3.28 -13.80 -16.97
N ILE A 323 3.74 -12.55 -16.97
CA ILE A 323 4.74 -12.11 -15.99
C ILE A 323 4.15 -11.94 -14.60
N VAL A 324 2.92 -11.41 -14.51
CA VAL A 324 2.16 -11.33 -13.26
C VAL A 324 1.92 -12.74 -12.73
N SER A 325 1.44 -13.67 -13.56
CA SER A 325 1.23 -15.07 -13.15
C SER A 325 2.54 -15.76 -12.72
N LYS A 326 3.64 -15.49 -13.41
CA LYS A 326 4.97 -16.04 -13.08
C LYS A 326 5.44 -15.54 -11.72
N ASN A 327 5.39 -14.23 -11.47
CA ASN A 327 5.75 -13.63 -10.18
C ASN A 327 4.84 -14.08 -9.05
N PHE A 328 3.55 -14.16 -9.33
CA PHE A 328 2.56 -14.66 -8.39
C PHE A 328 2.90 -16.07 -7.90
N ARG A 329 3.34 -16.96 -8.81
CA ARG A 329 3.81 -18.32 -8.47
C ARG A 329 5.20 -18.31 -7.84
N ASN A 330 6.08 -17.41 -8.26
CA ASN A 330 7.47 -17.36 -7.82
C ASN A 330 7.62 -16.84 -6.39
N GLY A 331 6.72 -15.99 -5.90
CA GLY A 331 6.71 -15.55 -4.50
C GLY A 331 6.63 -16.72 -3.50
N ALA A 332 6.05 -17.86 -3.89
CA ALA A 332 6.04 -19.08 -3.08
C ALA A 332 7.41 -19.81 -3.00
N ARG A 333 8.37 -19.42 -3.85
CA ARG A 333 9.75 -19.95 -3.88
C ARG A 333 10.76 -18.99 -3.25
N ALA A 334 10.30 -17.90 -2.62
CA ALA A 334 11.17 -16.93 -1.99
C ALA A 334 11.96 -17.53 -0.83
N THR A 335 13.11 -16.93 -0.55
CA THR A 335 14.05 -17.34 0.50
C THR A 335 14.33 -16.17 1.44
N ASN A 336 14.86 -16.43 2.64
CA ASN A 336 15.27 -15.35 3.55
C ASN A 336 16.43 -14.52 2.97
N ASP A 337 17.18 -15.07 2.02
CA ASP A 337 18.31 -14.42 1.33
C ASP A 337 17.86 -13.56 0.14
N GLY A 338 16.57 -13.51 -0.16
CA GLY A 338 16.00 -12.66 -1.20
C GLY A 338 14.83 -13.25 -1.96
N LEU A 339 14.22 -12.37 -2.75
CA LEU A 339 13.08 -12.63 -3.63
C LEU A 339 13.52 -12.47 -5.08
N ASP A 340 13.42 -13.55 -5.85
CA ASP A 340 13.53 -13.46 -7.30
C ASP A 340 12.20 -12.95 -7.88
N LEU A 341 12.27 -11.97 -8.76
CA LEU A 341 11.14 -11.33 -9.40
C LEU A 341 11.42 -11.14 -10.90
N TRP A 342 10.43 -11.41 -11.73
CA TRP A 342 10.52 -11.31 -13.17
C TRP A 342 9.96 -9.97 -13.62
N LEU A 343 10.77 -9.18 -14.32
CA LEU A 343 10.33 -7.94 -14.94
C LEU A 343 10.54 -8.01 -16.45
N GLN A 344 9.66 -7.37 -17.19
CA GLN A 344 9.76 -7.25 -18.64
C GLN A 344 10.91 -6.29 -18.98
N THR A 345 11.75 -6.75 -19.89
CA THR A 345 12.96 -6.02 -20.32
C THR A 345 12.92 -5.60 -21.78
N SER A 346 11.86 -5.95 -22.50
CA SER A 346 11.54 -5.40 -23.81
C SER A 346 10.04 -5.37 -24.01
N THR A 347 9.59 -4.68 -25.06
CA THR A 347 8.18 -4.61 -25.46
C THR A 347 7.64 -5.95 -25.98
N ASP A 348 8.53 -6.90 -26.31
CA ASP A 348 8.17 -8.26 -26.67
C ASP A 348 7.89 -9.12 -25.43
N GLN A 349 6.71 -9.75 -25.39
CA GLN A 349 6.10 -10.41 -24.24
C GLN A 349 6.94 -11.55 -23.64
N ALA A 350 7.77 -12.21 -24.46
CA ALA A 350 8.62 -13.33 -24.03
C ALA A 350 9.91 -12.90 -23.30
N SER A 351 10.25 -11.61 -23.34
CA SER A 351 11.56 -11.09 -22.90
C SER A 351 11.55 -10.56 -21.45
N GLY A 352 11.14 -11.40 -20.51
CA GLY A 352 11.27 -11.13 -19.07
C GLY A 352 12.60 -11.63 -18.50
N LYS A 353 13.28 -10.83 -17.69
CA LYS A 353 14.46 -11.27 -16.92
C LYS A 353 14.15 -11.38 -15.44
N ALA A 354 14.83 -12.31 -14.77
CA ALA A 354 14.84 -12.39 -13.33
C ALA A 354 15.75 -11.30 -12.76
N PHE A 355 15.21 -10.53 -11.83
CA PHE A 355 15.89 -9.62 -10.92
C PHE A 355 15.76 -10.19 -9.52
N ARG A 356 16.66 -9.81 -8.63
CA ARG A 356 16.61 -10.30 -7.25
C ARG A 356 16.65 -9.15 -6.27
N LEU A 357 15.63 -9.11 -5.42
CA LEU A 357 15.53 -8.19 -4.28
C LEU A 357 16.17 -8.87 -3.07
N VAL A 358 17.19 -8.26 -2.49
CA VAL A 358 17.96 -8.83 -1.36
C VAL A 358 17.99 -7.88 -0.17
N PRO A 359 18.07 -8.38 1.07
CA PRO A 359 18.32 -7.54 2.23
C PRO A 359 19.73 -6.94 2.13
N LYS A 360 19.87 -5.63 2.41
CA LYS A 360 21.18 -4.97 2.43
C LYS A 360 22.06 -5.45 3.57
N HIS A 361 21.43 -5.77 4.69
CA HIS A 361 22.09 -6.21 5.92
C HIS A 361 21.29 -7.38 6.48
N ILE A 362 21.98 -8.48 6.77
CA ILE A 362 21.42 -9.63 7.48
C ILE A 362 21.92 -9.54 8.91
N SER A 363 20.99 -9.44 9.87
CA SER A 363 21.36 -9.39 11.28
C SER A 363 22.07 -10.70 11.68
N PRO A 364 23.12 -10.67 12.53
CA PRO A 364 23.83 -11.89 12.94
C PRO A 364 22.93 -12.93 13.62
N ASP A 365 21.87 -12.48 14.29
CA ASP A 365 20.83 -13.30 14.91
C ASP A 365 19.74 -13.77 13.93
N GLY A 366 19.90 -13.48 12.63
CA GLY A 366 18.95 -13.81 11.57
C GLY A 366 17.66 -12.97 11.59
N TYR A 367 17.58 -11.93 12.42
CA TYR A 367 16.43 -11.04 12.47
C TYR A 367 16.27 -10.23 11.18
N GLN A 368 15.03 -10.12 10.71
CA GLN A 368 14.64 -9.30 9.56
C GLN A 368 13.34 -8.57 9.88
N SER A 369 13.36 -7.24 9.73
CA SER A 369 12.17 -6.42 9.98
C SER A 369 11.03 -6.77 9.00
N PRO A 370 9.77 -6.79 9.45
CA PRO A 370 8.59 -6.86 8.58
C PRO A 370 8.44 -5.64 7.65
N HIS A 371 9.16 -4.55 7.92
CA HIS A 371 9.25 -3.38 7.04
C HIS A 371 10.34 -3.59 5.98
N TRP A 372 9.97 -3.50 4.70
CA TRP A 372 10.88 -3.65 3.56
C TRP A 372 10.84 -2.36 2.73
N GLY A 373 11.92 -1.58 2.73
CA GLY A 373 12.05 -0.38 1.91
C GLY A 373 13.15 -0.52 0.86
N PHE A 374 12.86 -0.12 -0.37
CA PHE A 374 13.82 -0.15 -1.47
C PHE A 374 13.45 0.84 -2.60
N THR A 375 14.43 1.17 -3.43
CA THR A 375 14.23 1.93 -4.66
C THR A 375 14.06 0.98 -5.85
N VAL A 376 13.30 1.42 -6.86
CA VAL A 376 13.11 0.69 -8.12
C VAL A 376 13.64 1.50 -9.30
N PRO A 377 14.21 0.86 -10.32
CA PRO A 377 14.61 1.52 -11.56
C PRO A 377 13.41 2.12 -12.31
N ASP A 378 13.67 3.08 -13.19
CA ASP A 378 12.63 3.81 -13.93
C ASP A 378 11.82 2.93 -14.90
N PHE A 379 12.38 1.85 -15.44
CA PHE A 379 11.60 0.92 -16.28
C PHE A 379 10.57 0.09 -15.47
N ALA A 380 10.73 0.03 -14.14
CA ALA A 380 9.77 -0.64 -13.26
C ALA A 380 8.69 0.33 -12.78
N VAL A 381 9.09 1.56 -12.44
CA VAL A 381 8.20 2.70 -12.13
C VAL A 381 8.80 3.96 -12.75
N SER A 382 8.27 4.42 -13.88
CA SER A 382 8.88 5.50 -14.68
C SER A 382 8.98 6.84 -14.00
N ASP A 383 8.02 7.13 -13.14
CA ASP A 383 7.82 8.44 -12.54
C ASP A 383 6.79 8.33 -11.40
N HIS A 384 6.38 9.48 -10.88
CA HIS A 384 5.39 9.59 -9.82
C HIS A 384 4.07 8.87 -10.15
N SER A 385 3.64 8.83 -11.42
CA SER A 385 2.37 8.28 -11.89
C SER A 385 2.50 6.87 -12.49
N GLY A 386 3.72 6.31 -12.54
CA GLY A 386 4.03 4.99 -13.12
C GLY A 386 3.48 3.78 -12.33
N LEU A 387 2.58 3.96 -11.37
CA LEU A 387 2.06 2.90 -10.50
C LEU A 387 1.14 1.88 -11.19
N TRP A 388 0.85 2.08 -12.46
CA TRP A 388 0.03 1.18 -13.27
C TRP A 388 0.87 0.40 -14.28
N GLN A 389 2.20 0.54 -14.27
CA GLN A 389 3.05 -0.16 -15.22
C GLN A 389 3.04 -1.68 -14.99
N PRO A 390 3.18 -2.48 -16.06
CA PRO A 390 3.27 -3.93 -15.95
C PRO A 390 4.29 -4.43 -14.94
N ASN A 391 5.48 -3.85 -14.96
CA ASN A 391 6.56 -4.22 -14.06
C ASN A 391 6.25 -3.88 -12.61
N PHE A 392 5.50 -2.81 -12.35
CA PHE A 392 5.06 -2.47 -11.01
C PHE A 392 4.02 -3.47 -10.49
N VAL A 393 2.99 -3.78 -11.29
CA VAL A 393 1.98 -4.79 -10.93
C VAL A 393 2.63 -6.16 -10.71
N ALA A 394 3.61 -6.51 -11.55
CA ALA A 394 4.38 -7.74 -11.45
C ALA A 394 5.21 -7.79 -10.15
N LEU A 395 5.82 -6.68 -9.74
CA LEU A 395 6.55 -6.55 -8.47
C LEU A 395 5.63 -6.75 -7.27
N VAL A 396 4.49 -6.04 -7.23
CA VAL A 396 3.51 -6.18 -6.14
C VAL A 396 2.97 -7.61 -6.07
N SER A 397 2.75 -8.24 -7.23
CA SER A 397 2.30 -9.64 -7.31
C SER A 397 3.34 -10.63 -6.78
N ALA A 398 4.64 -10.34 -6.93
CA ALA A 398 5.71 -11.16 -6.34
C ALA A 398 5.69 -11.06 -4.80
N LEU A 399 5.58 -9.84 -4.27
CA LEU A 399 5.52 -9.56 -2.83
C LEU A 399 4.29 -10.20 -2.18
N ASP A 400 3.12 -10.02 -2.77
CA ASP A 400 1.86 -10.63 -2.31
C ASP A 400 1.89 -12.17 -2.42
N GLY A 401 2.57 -12.73 -3.44
CA GLY A 401 2.83 -14.17 -3.53
C GLY A 401 3.62 -14.73 -2.33
N MET A 402 4.48 -13.92 -1.70
CA MET A 402 5.20 -14.29 -0.47
C MET A 402 4.28 -14.33 0.75
N ALA A 403 3.19 -13.57 0.78
CA ALA A 403 2.26 -13.53 1.92
C ALA A 403 1.09 -14.54 1.78
N ARG A 404 0.64 -14.83 0.54
CA ARG A 404 -0.56 -15.67 0.28
C ARG A 404 -0.40 -17.19 0.50
N PRO A 405 -1.30 -17.88 1.21
CA PRO A 405 -1.34 -19.35 1.28
C PRO A 405 -1.13 -20.04 -0.08
N SER A 406 -0.14 -20.92 -0.16
CA SER A 406 0.06 -21.74 -1.36
C SER A 406 -0.95 -22.88 -1.35
N VAL A 407 -1.66 -23.08 -2.46
CA VAL A 407 -2.53 -24.23 -2.67
C VAL A 407 -1.77 -25.21 -3.55
N ARG A 408 -0.75 -25.86 -2.98
CA ARG A 408 -0.05 -26.95 -3.65
C ARG A 408 -0.39 -28.23 -2.91
N ALA A 409 -0.90 -29.23 -3.63
CA ALA A 409 -1.19 -30.57 -3.12
C ALA A 409 -2.20 -30.64 -1.94
N GLN A 410 -3.35 -29.94 -2.03
CA GLN A 410 -4.44 -29.99 -1.03
C GLN A 410 -4.07 -29.60 0.41
N VAL A 411 -2.83 -29.19 0.69
CA VAL A 411 -2.39 -28.65 1.98
C VAL A 411 -2.41 -27.13 1.90
N THR A 412 -3.31 -26.49 2.66
CA THR A 412 -3.31 -25.04 2.84
C THR A 412 -2.18 -24.66 3.80
N THR A 413 -1.17 -23.94 3.31
CA THR A 413 -0.17 -23.35 4.21
C THR A 413 -0.81 -22.24 5.06
N PRO A 414 -0.50 -22.14 6.36
CA PRO A 414 -1.08 -21.12 7.22
C PRO A 414 -0.69 -19.71 6.77
N LYS A 415 -1.52 -18.73 7.15
CA LYS A 415 -1.21 -17.31 6.98
C LYS A 415 0.08 -16.93 7.70
N PRO A 416 0.78 -15.88 7.25
CA PRO A 416 1.92 -15.33 7.97
C PRO A 416 1.49 -14.86 9.37
N LYS A 417 2.34 -15.15 10.36
CA LYS A 417 2.14 -14.78 11.76
C LYS A 417 3.05 -13.63 12.13
N LEU A 418 2.50 -12.62 12.81
CA LEU A 418 3.25 -11.48 13.33
C LEU A 418 3.46 -11.66 14.83
N GLN A 419 4.71 -11.87 15.23
CA GLN A 419 5.05 -12.32 16.59
C GLN A 419 6.17 -11.50 17.20
N ILE A 420 6.01 -11.17 18.47
CA ILE A 420 7.06 -10.63 19.33
C ILE A 420 7.99 -11.77 19.73
N GLN A 421 9.29 -11.59 19.52
CA GLN A 421 10.31 -12.57 19.90
C GLN A 421 11.07 -12.16 21.16
N ARG A 422 11.04 -10.87 21.52
CA ARG A 422 11.70 -10.34 22.70
C ARG A 422 10.69 -9.53 23.51
N GLN A 423 10.32 -10.05 24.67
CA GLN A 423 9.40 -9.37 25.59
C GLN A 423 10.11 -8.26 26.36
N ILE A 424 9.34 -7.40 27.04
CA ILE A 424 9.88 -6.28 27.81
C ILE A 424 10.92 -6.76 28.83
N TYR A 425 10.64 -7.88 29.51
CA TYR A 425 11.50 -8.44 30.56
C TYR A 425 12.82 -9.04 30.03
N ASP A 426 12.93 -9.27 28.72
CA ASP A 426 14.13 -9.81 28.07
C ASP A 426 15.10 -8.72 27.61
N ILE A 427 14.73 -7.44 27.77
CA ILE A 427 15.57 -6.31 27.41
C ILE A 427 16.52 -6.04 28.58
N PRO A 428 17.85 -6.10 28.38
CA PRO A 428 18.79 -5.76 29.44
C PRO A 428 18.51 -4.36 29.95
N THR A 429 18.31 -4.21 31.25
CA THR A 429 18.39 -2.92 31.92
C THR A 429 19.86 -2.57 32.03
N GLU A 430 20.36 -1.70 31.14
CA GLU A 430 21.67 -1.06 31.33
C GLU A 430 21.64 -0.07 32.51
#